data_AF-A0A836C1J5-F1
#
_entry.id   AF-A0A836C1J5-F1
#
_cell.length_a   1.000
_cell.length_b   1.000
_cell.length_c   1.000
_cell.angle_alpha   90.00
_cell.angle_beta   90.00
_cell.angle_gamma   90.00
#
_symmetry.space_group_name_H-M   'P 1'
#
loop_
_entity.id
_entity.type
_entity.pdbx_description
1 polymer ?
#
loop_
_entity_poly.entity_id
_entity_poly.type
_entity_poly.pdbx_seq_one_letter_code
_entity_poly.pdbx_strand_id
1 'polypeptide(L)'
;MEQEVNADPNRPDPPLLSHTKEARHLHRSLESSSLMLSSQSLTKYLQTISHPCSSDPAAPSAVHHLRACLTDSPRRQLTIDGSPRYWFSPYAPYHMRFLSPRTKVIIMLREPLERTESLYVHRSLGKHKWQDASIDALFDSFMARVNNDPGMVASLERLKHCTSVECQEQGWRDLVALGGVGDIDMQLFSTAFYRYGLAAWRRNFFQAGRVMVVDSHAYYRDRVGVMEQVIKFLYGREMTEMERAVAQSAPTQNTRLLTAAAAASSAAATSAGNSTAALPSSSPARSDTAAPTGGSSTAVPTAAVAPTTMSTAAANANASSAVPGARLPWQLSPDRRSYLTKLYNEHVLDGLQQMLDDMRKEGAWVLGFDQAPWPQRRL
;
A
#
# COMPACT_ATOMS: atom_id res chain seq x y z
N MET A 1 -14.43 -26.16 17.26
CA MET A 1 -13.47 -25.65 16.26
C MET A 1 -12.10 -25.24 16.80
N GLU A 2 -11.91 -24.21 17.65
CA GLU A 2 -10.56 -23.86 18.17
C GLU A 2 -9.90 -24.95 19.04
N GLN A 3 -10.70 -25.76 19.75
CA GLN A 3 -10.20 -26.91 20.52
C GLN A 3 -9.96 -28.16 19.66
N GLU A 4 -10.66 -28.31 18.52
CA GLU A 4 -10.57 -29.52 17.69
C GLU A 4 -9.40 -29.48 16.71
N VAL A 5 -9.05 -28.30 16.18
CA VAL A 5 -7.90 -28.14 15.27
C VAL A 5 -6.56 -28.35 16.01
N ASN A 6 -6.56 -28.23 17.34
CA ASN A 6 -5.40 -28.50 18.19
C ASN A 6 -5.33 -29.94 18.72
N ALA A 7 -6.28 -30.82 18.34
CA ALA A 7 -6.41 -32.17 18.91
C ALA A 7 -6.13 -33.31 17.91
N ASP A 8 -5.58 -33.04 16.72
CA ASP A 8 -5.26 -34.08 15.73
C ASP A 8 -4.08 -34.97 16.21
N PRO A 9 -4.32 -36.25 16.54
CA PRO A 9 -3.31 -37.15 17.10
C PRO A 9 -2.26 -37.61 16.08
N ASN A 10 -2.44 -37.34 14.77
CA ASN A 10 -1.50 -37.74 13.71
C ASN A 10 -0.68 -36.56 13.16
N ARG A 11 -0.78 -35.37 13.76
CA ARG A 11 -0.02 -34.20 13.33
C ARG A 11 1.47 -34.39 13.66
N PRO A 12 2.38 -34.34 12.67
CA PRO A 12 3.81 -34.28 12.96
C PRO A 12 4.11 -32.96 13.66
N ASP A 13 4.48 -33.04 14.94
CA ASP A 13 4.97 -31.88 15.67
C ASP A 13 6.21 -31.33 14.96
N PRO A 14 6.30 -30.00 14.71
CA PRO A 14 7.56 -29.41 14.29
C PRO A 14 8.62 -29.74 15.36
N PRO A 15 9.91 -29.86 15.01
CA PRO A 15 10.96 -30.19 15.97
C PRO A 15 10.98 -29.13 17.08
N LEU A 16 10.33 -29.48 18.20
CA LEU A 16 10.27 -28.71 19.42
C LEU A 16 11.41 -29.22 20.30
N LEU A 17 12.32 -28.30 20.65
CA LEU A 17 13.28 -28.51 21.73
C LEU A 17 12.49 -28.89 23.00
N SER A 18 12.61 -30.16 23.39
CA SER A 18 11.93 -30.74 24.53
C SER A 18 12.38 -30.06 25.83
N HIS A 19 11.44 -29.44 26.55
CA HIS A 19 11.01 -29.89 27.89
C HIS A 19 9.96 -28.93 28.47
N THR A 20 8.81 -29.49 28.79
CA THR A 20 7.66 -28.91 29.49
C THR A 20 8.00 -28.41 30.91
N LYS A 21 7.74 -27.12 31.18
CA LYS A 21 7.10 -26.51 32.39
C LYS A 21 7.22 -24.98 32.32
N GLU A 22 6.40 -24.32 31.50
CA GLU A 22 6.67 -22.93 31.08
C GLU A 22 5.72 -21.85 31.65
N ALA A 23 5.42 -21.94 32.94
CA ALA A 23 4.92 -20.79 33.71
C ALA A 23 6.01 -20.09 34.54
N ARG A 24 7.27 -20.59 34.51
CA ARG A 24 8.40 -20.00 35.24
C ARG A 24 9.60 -19.58 34.37
N HIS A 25 9.61 -19.86 33.06
CA HIS A 25 10.73 -19.48 32.18
C HIS A 25 10.61 -18.08 31.54
N LEU A 26 9.44 -17.44 31.61
CA LEU A 26 9.31 -16.00 31.33
C LEU A 26 10.17 -15.13 32.27
N HIS A 27 10.57 -15.66 33.44
CA HIS A 27 11.49 -14.99 34.35
C HIS A 27 12.97 -15.13 33.95
N ARG A 28 13.37 -16.15 33.19
CA ARG A 28 14.79 -16.39 32.85
C ARG A 28 15.19 -15.96 31.43
N SER A 29 14.26 -15.97 30.46
CA SER A 29 14.61 -15.63 29.07
C SER A 29 14.88 -14.13 28.83
N LEU A 30 14.47 -13.25 29.76
CA LEU A 30 14.76 -11.82 29.70
C LEU A 30 16.16 -11.47 30.26
N GLU A 31 16.83 -12.38 30.95
CA GLU A 31 18.16 -12.13 31.55
C GLU A 31 19.32 -12.55 30.64
N SER A 32 19.13 -13.48 29.68
CA SER A 32 20.24 -14.08 28.93
C SER A 32 20.35 -13.69 27.44
N SER A 33 19.39 -12.93 26.89
CA SER A 33 19.44 -12.51 25.48
C SER A 33 19.82 -11.04 25.36
N SER A 34 21.12 -10.76 25.42
CA SER A 34 21.77 -9.45 25.23
C SER A 34 21.70 -8.92 23.77
N LEU A 35 20.57 -9.16 23.09
CA LEU A 35 20.15 -8.49 21.85
C LEU A 35 18.85 -7.71 22.08
N MET A 36 18.56 -7.39 23.34
CA MET A 36 17.50 -6.45 23.72
C MET A 36 17.73 -5.13 22.98
N LEU A 37 16.69 -4.65 22.29
CA LEU A 37 16.49 -3.21 22.16
C LEU A 37 16.85 -2.60 23.52
N SER A 38 17.83 -1.70 23.55
CA SER A 38 18.18 -1.00 24.78
C SER A 38 16.88 -0.51 25.43
N SER A 39 16.80 -0.50 26.76
CA SER A 39 15.63 0.05 27.48
C SER A 39 15.21 1.41 26.91
N GLN A 40 16.18 2.20 26.46
CA GLN A 40 16.00 3.45 25.72
C GLN A 40 15.22 3.29 24.41
N SER A 41 15.49 2.26 23.60
CA SER A 41 14.80 2.01 22.33
C SER A 41 13.34 1.61 22.55
N LEU A 42 13.05 0.80 23.57
CA LEU A 42 11.68 0.44 23.94
C LEU A 42 10.93 1.64 24.51
N THR A 43 11.54 2.41 25.42
CA THR A 43 10.95 3.65 25.96
C THR A 43 10.67 4.65 24.85
N LYS A 44 11.61 4.85 23.91
CA LYS A 44 11.43 5.74 22.76
C LYS A 44 10.30 5.26 21.85
N TYR A 45 10.17 3.96 21.63
CA TYR A 45 9.04 3.39 20.89
C TYR A 45 7.71 3.66 21.61
N LEU A 46 7.64 3.42 22.92
CA LEU A 46 6.43 3.65 23.71
C LEU A 46 6.05 5.14 23.77
N GLN A 47 7.04 6.03 23.83
CA GLN A 47 6.84 7.48 23.69
C GLN A 47 6.30 7.83 22.29
N THR A 48 6.83 7.20 21.24
CA THR A 48 6.40 7.43 19.86
C THR A 48 4.92 7.08 19.67
N ILE A 49 4.45 6.00 20.31
CA ILE A 49 3.03 5.60 20.26
C ILE A 49 2.19 6.24 21.38
N SER A 50 2.74 7.20 22.12
CA SER A 50 2.07 7.86 23.26
C SER A 50 1.46 6.88 24.27
N HIS A 51 2.17 5.78 24.55
CA HIS A 51 1.69 4.77 25.48
C HIS A 51 1.61 5.36 26.90
N PRO A 52 0.56 5.09 27.70
CA PRO A 52 0.45 5.58 29.08
C PRO A 52 1.62 5.20 29.99
N CYS A 53 2.40 4.18 29.60
CA CYS A 53 3.59 3.72 30.33
C CYS A 53 4.87 4.47 29.95
N SER A 54 4.81 5.41 29.01
CA SER A 54 6.00 6.12 28.50
C SER A 54 6.36 7.38 29.30
N SER A 55 5.56 7.74 30.31
CA SER A 55 5.55 9.06 30.94
C SER A 55 6.54 9.27 32.10
N ASP A 56 7.32 8.26 32.51
CA ASP A 56 8.33 8.46 33.57
C ASP A 56 9.72 7.93 33.18
N PRO A 57 10.47 8.67 32.36
CA PRO A 57 11.85 8.33 31.99
C PRO A 57 12.86 8.54 33.14
N ALA A 58 12.46 9.16 34.26
CA ALA A 58 13.34 9.51 35.37
C ALA A 58 13.35 8.47 36.50
N ALA A 59 12.45 7.49 36.47
CA ALA A 59 12.43 6.42 37.45
C ALA A 59 13.73 5.59 37.38
N PRO A 60 14.48 5.41 38.49
CA PRO A 60 15.76 4.68 38.53
C PRO A 60 15.64 3.19 38.16
N SER A 61 14.43 2.71 37.87
CA SER A 61 14.17 1.42 37.24
C SER A 61 13.10 1.51 36.15
N ALA A 62 13.29 2.40 35.17
CA ALA A 62 12.36 2.60 34.05
C ALA A 62 11.85 1.28 33.44
N VAL A 63 12.68 0.22 33.37
CA VAL A 63 12.28 -1.12 32.90
C VAL A 63 11.26 -1.81 33.84
N HIS A 64 11.46 -1.75 35.16
CA HIS A 64 10.53 -2.33 36.13
C HIS A 64 9.23 -1.56 36.20
N HIS A 65 9.28 -0.22 36.14
CA HIS A 65 8.09 0.62 36.11
C HIS A 65 7.29 0.42 34.82
N LEU A 66 7.98 0.34 33.68
CA LEU A 66 7.37 0.01 32.39
C LEU A 66 6.68 -1.36 32.44
N ARG A 67 7.36 -2.36 32.99
CA ARG A 67 6.83 -3.72 33.13
C ARG A 67 5.59 -3.73 34.03
N ALA A 68 5.63 -3.06 35.18
CA ALA A 68 4.50 -2.94 36.11
C ALA A 68 3.30 -2.22 35.46
N CYS A 69 3.54 -1.11 34.76
CA CYS A 69 2.48 -0.37 34.07
C CYS A 69 1.83 -1.20 32.95
N LEU A 70 2.62 -1.99 32.20
CA LEU A 70 2.10 -2.89 31.17
C LEU A 70 1.29 -4.05 31.76
N THR A 71 1.54 -4.45 33.02
CA THR A 71 0.82 -5.55 33.69
C THR A 71 -0.40 -5.10 34.50
N ASP A 72 -0.35 -3.92 35.14
CA ASP A 72 -1.37 -3.46 36.11
C ASP A 72 -2.47 -2.58 35.51
N SER A 73 -2.43 -2.26 34.21
CA SER A 73 -3.45 -1.39 33.62
C SER A 73 -4.85 -2.05 33.73
N PRO A 74 -5.77 -1.51 34.55
CA PRO A 74 -7.07 -2.13 34.87
C PRO A 74 -8.05 -2.09 33.69
N ARG A 75 -7.65 -1.45 32.59
CA ARG A 75 -8.34 -1.52 31.31
C ARG A 75 -7.51 -2.41 30.39
N ARG A 76 -8.10 -3.52 29.92
CA ARG A 76 -7.60 -4.29 28.77
C ARG A 76 -7.71 -3.46 27.49
N GLN A 77 -7.02 -2.31 27.45
CA GLN A 77 -6.86 -1.52 26.25
C GLN A 77 -5.80 -2.22 25.40
N LEU A 78 -6.18 -2.61 24.19
CA LEU A 78 -5.21 -3.05 23.20
C LEU A 78 -4.60 -1.81 22.57
N THR A 79 -3.28 -1.74 22.60
CA THR A 79 -2.54 -0.76 21.81
C THR A 79 -2.41 -1.30 20.38
N ILE A 80 -2.89 -0.53 19.41
CA ILE A 80 -2.81 -0.86 17.99
C ILE A 80 -1.81 0.11 17.34
N ASP A 81 -0.77 -0.45 16.73
CA ASP A 81 0.11 0.29 15.82
C ASP A 81 -0.26 -0.06 14.37
N GLY A 82 -0.49 0.97 13.55
CA GLY A 82 -0.88 0.84 12.15
C GLY A 82 0.17 1.43 11.23
N SER A 83 1.24 0.69 10.95
CA SER A 83 2.32 1.13 10.06
C SER A 83 2.40 0.28 8.78
N PRO A 84 1.91 0.79 7.63
CA PRO A 84 2.07 0.11 6.34
C PRO A 84 3.54 -0.14 5.98
N ARG A 85 4.48 0.56 6.61
CA ARG A 85 5.92 0.40 6.33
C ARG A 85 6.49 -0.92 6.79
N TYR A 86 5.84 -1.62 7.72
CA TYR A 86 6.25 -2.98 8.06
C TYR A 86 6.18 -3.92 6.87
N TRP A 87 5.26 -3.67 5.93
CA TRP A 87 5.17 -4.43 4.69
C TRP A 87 6.39 -4.25 3.78
N PHE A 88 7.04 -3.09 3.83
CA PHE A 88 8.20 -2.78 2.97
C PHE A 88 9.51 -3.33 3.50
N SER A 89 9.54 -3.85 4.72
CA SER A 89 10.75 -4.38 5.34
C SER A 89 10.69 -5.91 5.39
N PRO A 90 11.58 -6.63 4.70
CA PRO A 90 11.62 -8.10 4.77
C PRO A 90 11.98 -8.60 6.18
N TYR A 91 12.58 -7.75 7.02
CA TYR A 91 12.97 -8.07 8.39
C TYR A 91 11.92 -7.67 9.44
N ALA A 92 10.89 -6.91 9.08
CA ALA A 92 9.85 -6.53 10.04
C ALA A 92 9.20 -7.74 10.73
N PRO A 93 8.83 -8.83 10.04
CA PRO A 93 8.24 -10.01 10.69
C PRO A 93 9.18 -10.64 11.73
N TYR A 94 10.48 -10.72 11.41
CA TYR A 94 11.51 -11.24 12.31
C TYR A 94 11.63 -10.39 13.57
N HIS A 95 11.75 -9.06 13.40
CA HIS A 95 11.83 -8.14 14.54
C HIS A 95 10.55 -8.17 15.38
N MET A 96 9.37 -8.21 14.77
CA MET A 96 8.11 -8.28 15.51
C MET A 96 8.01 -9.56 16.35
N ARG A 97 8.42 -10.72 15.81
CA ARG A 97 8.45 -11.97 16.58
C ARG A 97 9.37 -11.88 17.77
N PHE A 98 10.55 -11.28 17.60
CA PHE A 98 11.51 -11.12 18.69
C PHE A 98 10.99 -10.16 19.78
N LEU A 99 10.42 -9.03 19.38
CA LEU A 99 9.99 -7.98 20.31
C LEU A 99 8.70 -8.31 21.04
N SER A 100 7.75 -8.92 20.33
CA SER A 100 6.45 -9.23 20.89
C SER A 100 5.87 -10.47 20.20
N PRO A 101 6.35 -11.67 20.58
CA PRO A 101 5.97 -12.94 19.94
C PRO A 101 4.47 -13.26 20.07
N ARG A 102 3.75 -12.57 20.97
CA ARG A 102 2.31 -12.74 21.17
C ARG A 102 1.47 -11.67 20.46
N THR A 103 2.08 -10.76 19.69
CA THR A 103 1.34 -9.75 18.93
C THR A 103 0.39 -10.41 17.94
N LYS A 104 -0.79 -9.81 17.76
CA LYS A 104 -1.68 -10.13 16.67
C LYS A 104 -1.41 -9.18 15.51
N VAL A 105 -1.29 -9.70 14.30
CA VAL A 105 -1.02 -8.94 13.09
C VAL A 105 -2.22 -9.02 12.17
N ILE A 106 -2.67 -7.86 11.68
CA ILE A 106 -3.71 -7.75 10.66
C ILE A 106 -3.05 -7.17 9.41
N ILE A 107 -3.12 -7.92 8.31
CA ILE A 107 -2.59 -7.54 7.00
C ILE A 107 -3.78 -7.30 6.09
N MET A 108 -3.95 -6.08 5.61
CA MET A 108 -5.01 -5.76 4.65
C MET A 108 -4.41 -5.66 3.25
N LEU A 109 -4.91 -6.47 2.33
CA LEU A 109 -4.47 -6.52 0.94
C LEU A 109 -5.51 -5.89 0.03
N ARG A 110 -5.08 -5.33 -1.09
CA ARG A 110 -5.92 -4.72 -2.11
C ARG A 110 -5.50 -5.26 -3.46
N GLU A 111 -6.41 -5.27 -4.43
CA GLU A 111 -6.04 -5.63 -5.81
C GLU A 111 -4.75 -4.87 -6.21
N PRO A 112 -3.71 -5.59 -6.68
CA PRO A 112 -2.35 -5.07 -6.73
C PRO A 112 -2.22 -3.84 -7.65
N LEU A 113 -2.97 -3.79 -8.75
CA LEU A 113 -2.97 -2.65 -9.66
C LEU A 113 -3.67 -1.42 -9.04
N GLU A 114 -4.87 -1.57 -8.47
CA GLU A 114 -5.56 -0.51 -7.73
C GLU A 114 -4.69 0.00 -6.57
N ARG A 115 -4.00 -0.91 -5.88
CA ARG A 115 -3.08 -0.56 -4.80
C ARG A 115 -1.92 0.30 -5.31
N THR A 116 -1.34 -0.04 -6.45
CA THR A 116 -0.27 0.72 -7.09
C THR A 116 -0.74 2.12 -7.47
N GLU A 117 -1.87 2.24 -8.17
CA GLU A 117 -2.44 3.55 -8.54
C GLU A 117 -2.81 4.38 -7.29
N SER A 118 -3.39 3.75 -6.27
CA SER A 118 -3.73 4.42 -5.00
C SER A 118 -2.50 4.89 -4.23
N LEU A 119 -1.40 4.11 -4.23
CA LEU A 119 -0.15 4.50 -3.56
C LEU A 119 0.51 5.67 -4.29
N TYR A 120 0.47 5.69 -5.62
CA TYR A 120 0.94 6.83 -6.42
C TYR A 120 0.16 8.10 -6.05
N VAL A 121 -1.18 8.06 -6.03
CA VAL A 121 -2.03 9.20 -5.64
C VAL A 121 -1.73 9.68 -4.23
N HIS A 122 -1.65 8.76 -3.26
CA HIS A 122 -1.35 9.13 -1.86
C HIS A 122 -0.06 9.94 -1.76
N ARG A 123 0.93 9.57 -2.56
CA ARG A 123 2.27 10.14 -2.48
C ARG A 123 2.45 11.39 -3.31
N SER A 124 1.82 11.49 -4.48
CA SER A 124 1.78 12.71 -5.29
C SER A 124 1.05 13.83 -4.55
N LEU A 125 -0.03 13.51 -3.82
CA LEU A 125 -0.75 14.49 -2.97
C LEU A 125 0.01 14.84 -1.68
N GLY A 126 0.90 13.96 -1.21
CA GLY A 126 1.55 14.07 0.10
C GLY A 126 2.66 15.13 0.23
N LYS A 127 2.87 16.00 -0.77
CA LYS A 127 3.97 16.99 -0.84
C LYS A 127 5.38 16.42 -0.64
N HIS A 128 5.54 15.11 -0.71
CA HIS A 128 6.85 14.49 -0.77
C HIS A 128 7.41 14.70 -2.17
N LYS A 129 8.75 14.69 -2.30
CA LYS A 129 9.54 14.86 -3.55
C LYS A 129 9.29 13.75 -4.60
N TRP A 130 8.04 13.34 -4.79
CA TRP A 130 7.60 12.53 -5.91
C TRP A 130 7.61 13.52 -7.07
N GLN A 131 8.78 13.55 -7.71
CA GLN A 131 9.15 14.43 -8.83
C GLN A 131 8.02 14.45 -9.87
N ASP A 132 8.04 15.45 -10.76
CA ASP A 132 7.08 15.71 -11.85
C ASP A 132 6.84 14.52 -12.83
N ALA A 133 7.35 13.33 -12.52
CA ALA A 133 7.13 12.09 -13.22
C ALA A 133 5.68 11.59 -13.06
N SER A 134 5.07 11.29 -14.20
CA SER A 134 3.83 10.53 -14.27
C SER A 134 4.03 9.10 -13.76
N ILE A 135 2.94 8.44 -13.35
CA ILE A 135 2.98 7.00 -12.99
C ILE A 135 3.52 6.13 -14.13
N ASP A 136 3.29 6.55 -15.37
CA ASP A 136 3.82 5.94 -16.59
C ASP A 136 5.35 5.99 -16.67
N ALA A 137 5.96 7.15 -16.35
CA ALA A 137 7.41 7.30 -16.34
C ALA A 137 8.07 6.49 -15.20
N LEU A 138 7.38 6.38 -14.05
CA LEU A 138 7.82 5.50 -12.96
C LEU A 138 7.75 4.02 -13.36
N PHE A 139 6.69 3.63 -14.07
CA PHE A 139 6.57 2.27 -14.62
C PHE A 139 7.69 1.97 -15.61
N ASP A 140 8.01 2.89 -16.52
CA ASP A 140 9.09 2.68 -17.49
C ASP A 140 10.44 2.53 -16.79
N SER A 141 10.71 3.33 -15.75
CA SER A 141 11.91 3.21 -14.92
C SER A 141 11.99 1.84 -14.22
N PHE A 142 10.86 1.41 -13.64
CA PHE A 142 10.75 0.10 -13.00
C PHE A 142 11.02 -1.04 -13.99
N MET A 143 10.39 -1.00 -15.17
CA MET A 143 10.55 -2.02 -16.19
C MET A 143 11.95 -2.03 -16.80
N ALA A 144 12.55 -0.86 -17.01
CA ALA A 144 13.94 -0.76 -17.45
C ALA A 144 14.87 -1.46 -16.45
N ARG A 145 14.63 -1.31 -15.15
CA ARG A 145 15.42 -1.99 -14.13
C ARG A 145 15.17 -3.49 -14.11
N VAL A 146 13.90 -3.91 -14.10
CA VAL A 146 13.51 -5.33 -14.12
C VAL A 146 14.11 -6.06 -15.33
N ASN A 147 14.17 -5.40 -16.50
CA ASN A 147 14.64 -6.03 -17.73
C ASN A 147 16.16 -5.95 -17.93
N ASN A 148 16.82 -4.92 -17.42
CA ASN A 148 18.25 -4.67 -17.69
C ASN A 148 19.17 -5.09 -16.53
N ASP A 149 18.64 -5.40 -15.35
CA ASP A 149 19.42 -5.94 -14.23
C ASP A 149 19.35 -7.49 -14.23
N PRO A 150 20.43 -8.19 -14.59
CA PRO A 150 20.44 -9.66 -14.62
C PRO A 150 20.11 -10.30 -13.27
N GLY A 151 20.48 -9.63 -12.16
CA GLY A 151 20.18 -10.09 -10.82
C GLY A 151 18.68 -10.05 -10.52
N MET A 152 17.98 -9.01 -10.96
CA MET A 152 16.52 -8.93 -10.80
C MET A 152 15.79 -9.95 -11.66
N VAL A 153 16.18 -10.08 -12.94
CA VAL A 153 15.59 -11.08 -13.85
C VAL A 153 15.74 -12.48 -13.25
N ALA A 154 16.96 -12.84 -12.83
CA ALA A 154 17.24 -14.15 -12.24
C ALA A 154 16.48 -14.37 -10.92
N SER A 155 16.29 -13.32 -10.12
CA SER A 155 15.55 -13.41 -8.85
C SER A 155 14.05 -13.59 -9.07
N LEU A 156 13.46 -12.83 -10.00
CA LEU A 156 12.04 -12.95 -10.36
C LEU A 156 11.72 -14.30 -10.99
N GLU A 157 12.56 -14.79 -11.91
CA GLU A 157 12.34 -16.11 -12.50
C GLU A 157 12.49 -17.24 -11.48
N ARG A 158 13.43 -17.13 -10.55
CA ARG A 158 13.53 -18.08 -9.43
C ARG A 158 12.27 -18.05 -8.55
N LEU A 159 11.79 -16.86 -8.21
CA LEU A 159 10.61 -16.65 -7.38
C LEU A 159 9.34 -17.23 -8.01
N LYS A 160 9.20 -17.13 -9.34
CA LYS A 160 8.11 -17.75 -10.09
C LYS A 160 8.06 -19.27 -9.90
N HIS A 161 9.23 -19.92 -9.85
CA HIS A 161 9.35 -21.36 -9.68
C HIS A 161 9.41 -21.82 -8.20
N CYS A 162 9.44 -20.90 -7.23
CA CYS A 162 9.48 -21.24 -5.81
C CYS A 162 8.14 -21.79 -5.31
N THR A 163 8.08 -23.07 -4.98
CA THR A 163 6.88 -23.71 -4.40
C THR A 163 6.85 -23.70 -2.87
N SER A 164 8.01 -23.65 -2.19
CA SER A 164 8.09 -23.60 -0.72
C SER A 164 8.08 -22.18 -0.17
N VAL A 165 7.64 -22.04 1.09
CA VAL A 165 7.64 -20.76 1.82
C VAL A 165 9.07 -20.24 1.99
N GLU A 166 10.02 -21.12 2.28
CA GLU A 166 11.44 -20.78 2.46
C GLU A 166 12.06 -20.22 1.16
N CYS A 167 11.77 -20.84 0.01
CA CYS A 167 12.26 -20.37 -1.28
C CYS A 167 11.68 -18.99 -1.61
N GLN A 168 10.37 -18.81 -1.40
CA GLN A 168 9.70 -17.53 -1.65
C GLN A 168 10.21 -16.42 -0.73
N GLU A 169 10.46 -16.73 0.54
CA GLU A 169 10.98 -15.78 1.52
C GLU A 169 12.41 -15.36 1.22
N GLN A 170 13.29 -16.31 0.89
CA GLN A 170 14.67 -16.00 0.51
C GLN A 170 14.71 -15.21 -0.79
N GLY A 171 13.93 -15.60 -1.81
CA GLY A 171 13.84 -14.85 -3.05
C GLY A 171 13.30 -13.43 -2.86
N TRP A 172 12.37 -13.23 -1.92
CA TRP A 172 11.90 -11.89 -1.55
C TRP A 172 13.04 -11.06 -0.96
N ARG A 173 13.82 -11.62 -0.03
CA ARG A 173 15.00 -10.94 0.55
C ARG A 173 16.02 -10.58 -0.51
N ASP A 174 16.32 -11.50 -1.43
CA ASP A 174 17.25 -11.28 -2.53
C ASP A 174 16.77 -10.09 -3.40
N LEU A 175 15.47 -10.07 -3.76
CA LEU A 175 14.87 -8.98 -4.53
C LEU A 175 14.96 -7.63 -3.77
N VAL A 176 14.74 -7.62 -2.45
CA VAL A 176 14.90 -6.40 -1.64
C VAL A 176 16.36 -5.95 -1.57
N ALA A 177 17.30 -6.89 -1.41
CA ALA A 177 18.72 -6.61 -1.27
C ALA A 177 19.35 -6.01 -2.53
N LEU A 178 18.82 -6.33 -3.72
CA LEU A 178 19.20 -5.73 -5.01
C LEU A 178 18.74 -4.25 -5.17
N GLY A 179 18.47 -3.56 -4.06
CA GLY A 179 17.96 -2.17 -4.05
C GLY A 179 16.47 -2.06 -4.36
N GLY A 180 15.75 -3.18 -4.50
CA GLY A 180 14.39 -3.27 -5.02
C GLY A 180 13.26 -2.76 -4.13
N VAL A 181 13.55 -2.11 -3.01
CA VAL A 181 12.53 -1.41 -2.18
C VAL A 181 13.06 -0.09 -1.60
N GLY A 182 14.31 0.28 -1.88
CA GLY A 182 14.83 1.59 -1.51
C GLY A 182 14.30 2.68 -2.44
N ASP A 183 14.23 2.35 -3.73
CA ASP A 183 13.77 3.26 -4.78
C ASP A 183 12.25 3.29 -4.90
N ILE A 184 11.76 4.43 -5.36
CA ILE A 184 10.35 4.81 -5.29
C ILE A 184 9.47 4.03 -6.26
N ASP A 185 9.95 3.84 -7.48
CA ASP A 185 9.36 3.04 -8.54
C ASP A 185 9.29 1.59 -8.08
N MET A 186 10.40 1.07 -7.56
CA MET A 186 10.45 -0.26 -6.98
C MET A 186 9.46 -0.42 -5.82
N GLN A 187 9.42 0.50 -4.84
CA GLN A 187 8.40 0.49 -3.77
C GLN A 187 6.98 0.51 -4.33
N LEU A 188 6.73 1.27 -5.39
CA LEU A 188 5.41 1.42 -5.97
C LEU A 188 4.93 0.11 -6.58
N PHE A 189 5.77 -0.54 -7.41
CA PHE A 189 5.37 -1.71 -8.19
C PHE A 189 5.67 -3.06 -7.52
N SER A 190 6.86 -3.25 -6.91
CA SER A 190 7.31 -4.56 -6.39
C SER A 190 6.61 -4.98 -5.10
N THR A 191 6.16 -4.02 -4.29
CA THR A 191 5.54 -4.31 -3.00
C THR A 191 4.10 -4.81 -3.12
N ALA A 192 3.57 -4.85 -4.34
CA ALA A 192 2.33 -5.57 -4.66
C ALA A 192 2.56 -7.09 -4.88
N PHE A 193 3.82 -7.58 -4.81
CA PHE A 193 4.16 -9.00 -4.81
C PHE A 193 3.77 -9.71 -3.51
N TYR A 194 2.46 -9.74 -3.23
CA TYR A 194 1.89 -10.19 -1.95
C TYR A 194 2.26 -11.60 -1.58
N ARG A 195 2.32 -12.52 -2.54
CA ARG A 195 2.72 -13.91 -2.30
C ARG A 195 4.08 -13.99 -1.60
N TYR A 196 5.07 -13.24 -2.08
CA TYR A 196 6.43 -13.26 -1.56
C TYR A 196 6.55 -12.49 -0.23
N GLY A 197 5.87 -11.36 -0.11
CA GLY A 197 5.78 -10.63 1.16
C GLY A 197 5.12 -11.47 2.25
N LEU A 198 4.01 -12.16 1.94
CA LEU A 198 3.33 -13.07 2.85
C LEU A 198 4.20 -14.26 3.23
N ALA A 199 5.03 -14.80 2.33
CA ALA A 199 5.98 -15.85 2.66
C ALA A 199 6.95 -15.40 3.78
N ALA A 200 7.41 -14.15 3.75
CA ALA A 200 8.23 -13.58 4.83
C ALA A 200 7.50 -13.50 6.17
N TRP A 201 6.24 -13.06 6.17
CA TRP A 201 5.39 -13.07 7.37
C TRP A 201 5.10 -14.49 7.86
N ARG A 202 4.78 -15.40 6.94
CA ARG A 202 4.49 -16.81 7.22
C ARG A 202 5.68 -17.51 7.85
N ARG A 203 6.86 -17.36 7.27
CA ARG A 203 8.09 -18.02 7.77
C ARG A 203 8.54 -17.49 9.14
N ASN A 204 8.52 -16.17 9.30
CA ASN A 204 9.25 -15.53 10.39
C ASN A 204 8.35 -15.13 11.57
N PHE A 205 7.04 -14.93 11.38
CA PHE A 205 6.14 -14.48 12.45
C PHE A 205 4.99 -15.46 12.77
N PHE A 206 4.52 -16.20 11.78
CA PHE A 206 3.25 -16.92 11.84
C PHE A 206 3.06 -17.81 13.05
N GLN A 207 1.89 -17.67 13.66
CA GLN A 207 1.36 -18.51 14.71
C GLN A 207 -0.15 -18.60 14.52
N ALA A 208 -0.73 -19.78 14.75
CA ALA A 208 -2.16 -19.99 14.69
C ALA A 208 -2.92 -18.98 15.57
N GLY A 209 -3.97 -18.36 15.04
CA GLY A 209 -4.76 -17.34 15.74
C GLY A 209 -4.05 -16.00 16.00
N ARG A 210 -2.87 -15.76 15.41
CA ARG A 210 -2.12 -14.49 15.54
C ARG A 210 -2.02 -13.68 14.26
N VAL A 211 -2.39 -14.25 13.11
CA VAL A 211 -2.34 -13.56 11.82
C VAL A 211 -3.75 -13.51 11.23
N MET A 212 -4.15 -12.32 10.81
CA MET A 212 -5.34 -12.09 10.02
C MET A 212 -4.95 -11.45 8.69
N VAL A 213 -5.45 -11.96 7.58
CA VAL A 213 -5.34 -11.37 6.25
C VAL A 213 -6.74 -10.96 5.79
N VAL A 214 -6.89 -9.72 5.37
CA VAL A 214 -8.18 -9.11 5.01
C VAL A 214 -8.13 -8.59 3.58
N ASP A 215 -9.09 -8.97 2.75
CA ASP A 215 -9.33 -8.29 1.49
C ASP A 215 -9.96 -6.91 1.75
N SER A 216 -9.29 -5.86 1.31
CA SER A 216 -9.79 -4.49 1.41
C SER A 216 -11.11 -4.29 0.66
N HIS A 217 -11.38 -5.02 -0.43
CA HIS A 217 -12.67 -4.90 -1.12
C HIS A 217 -13.80 -5.45 -0.27
N ALA A 218 -13.59 -6.59 0.41
CA ALA A 218 -14.53 -7.09 1.40
C ALA A 218 -14.75 -6.07 2.54
N TYR A 219 -13.69 -5.46 3.06
CA TYR A 219 -13.80 -4.40 4.07
C TYR A 219 -14.64 -3.19 3.58
N TYR A 220 -14.45 -2.75 2.34
CA TYR A 220 -15.21 -1.61 1.81
C TYR A 220 -16.66 -1.96 1.44
N ARG A 221 -16.94 -3.23 1.10
CA ARG A 221 -18.28 -3.71 0.75
C ARG A 221 -19.13 -3.98 2.00
N ASP A 222 -18.54 -4.66 2.98
CA ASP A 222 -19.19 -5.01 4.24
C ASP A 222 -18.23 -4.73 5.41
N ARG A 223 -18.11 -3.43 5.71
CA ARG A 223 -17.27 -2.97 6.80
C ARG A 223 -17.70 -3.54 8.15
N VAL A 224 -19.00 -3.66 8.38
CA VAL A 224 -19.54 -4.11 9.66
C VAL A 224 -19.16 -5.57 9.89
N GLY A 225 -19.42 -6.45 8.92
CA GLY A 225 -19.08 -7.86 9.02
C GLY A 225 -17.57 -8.09 9.17
N VAL A 226 -16.74 -7.36 8.43
CA VAL A 226 -15.28 -7.47 8.59
C VAL A 226 -14.82 -6.97 9.96
N MET A 227 -15.35 -5.86 10.46
CA MET A 227 -14.99 -5.34 11.79
C MET A 227 -15.46 -6.28 12.92
N GLU A 228 -16.59 -6.96 12.77
CA GLU A 228 -17.04 -8.04 13.66
C GLU A 228 -15.97 -9.13 13.79
N GLN A 229 -15.44 -9.61 12.65
CA GLN A 229 -14.38 -10.61 12.65
C GLN A 229 -13.07 -10.07 13.24
N VAL A 230 -12.72 -8.80 12.98
CA VAL A 230 -11.53 -8.15 13.58
C VAL A 230 -11.66 -8.06 15.10
N ILE A 231 -12.82 -7.66 15.63
CA ILE A 231 -13.05 -7.59 17.08
C ILE A 231 -12.98 -8.98 17.71
N LYS A 232 -13.59 -9.97 17.07
CA LYS A 232 -13.50 -11.37 17.51
C LYS A 232 -12.06 -11.86 17.50
N PHE A 233 -11.32 -11.59 16.43
CA PHE A 233 -9.92 -11.95 16.32
C PHE A 233 -9.06 -11.26 17.38
N LEU A 234 -9.23 -9.97 17.66
CA LEU A 234 -8.41 -9.24 18.62
C LEU A 234 -8.75 -9.59 20.06
N TYR A 235 -10.05 -9.56 20.40
CA TYR A 235 -10.53 -9.61 21.78
C TYR A 235 -11.14 -10.96 22.19
N GLY A 236 -11.43 -11.85 21.24
CA GLY A 236 -12.13 -13.12 21.53
C GLY A 236 -13.59 -12.93 21.94
N ARG A 237 -14.21 -11.80 21.56
CA ARG A 237 -15.63 -11.49 21.85
C ARG A 237 -16.34 -10.92 20.64
N GLU A 238 -17.66 -10.91 20.70
CA GLU A 238 -18.51 -10.25 19.70
C GLU A 238 -18.39 -8.72 19.77
N MET A 239 -18.67 -8.07 18.64
CA MET A 239 -18.71 -6.61 18.52
C MET A 239 -19.90 -6.04 19.28
N THR A 240 -19.67 -5.00 20.08
CA THR A 240 -20.74 -4.30 20.81
C THR A 240 -21.58 -3.44 19.87
N GLU A 241 -22.79 -3.06 20.30
CA GLU A 241 -23.66 -2.15 19.53
C GLU A 241 -22.99 -0.80 19.24
N MET A 242 -22.23 -0.26 20.20
CA MET A 242 -21.49 0.97 20.03
C MET A 242 -20.39 0.83 18.97
N GLU A 243 -19.59 -0.24 19.02
CA GLU A 243 -18.56 -0.53 18.01
C GLU A 243 -19.20 -0.73 16.62
N ARG A 244 -20.35 -1.40 16.57
CA ARG A 244 -21.13 -1.59 15.34
C ARG A 244 -21.61 -0.26 14.77
N ALA A 245 -22.15 0.64 15.59
CA ALA A 245 -22.56 1.98 15.16
C ALA A 245 -21.36 2.81 14.65
N VAL A 246 -20.19 2.68 15.27
CA VAL A 246 -18.95 3.32 14.78
C VAL A 246 -18.51 2.74 13.44
N ALA A 247 -18.58 1.41 13.27
CA ALA A 247 -18.26 0.76 12.01
C ALA A 247 -19.21 1.19 10.88
N GLN A 248 -20.50 1.36 11.17
CA GLN A 248 -21.51 1.83 10.21
C GLN A 248 -21.34 3.30 9.82
N SER A 249 -21.04 4.17 10.79
CA SER A 249 -21.04 5.63 10.58
C SER A 249 -19.76 6.16 9.92
N ALA A 250 -18.66 5.41 9.97
CA ALA A 250 -17.40 5.95 9.50
C ALA A 250 -17.34 5.95 7.95
N PRO A 251 -16.99 7.09 7.33
CA PRO A 251 -17.11 7.28 5.89
C PRO A 251 -16.18 6.34 5.13
N THR A 252 -16.64 5.81 4.01
CA THR A 252 -15.74 5.17 3.03
C THR A 252 -14.76 6.24 2.54
N GLN A 253 -13.45 5.98 2.62
CA GLN A 253 -12.41 6.94 2.18
C GLN A 253 -12.65 7.46 0.76
N ASN A 254 -13.23 6.64 -0.11
CA ASN A 254 -13.63 7.02 -1.46
C ASN A 254 -14.61 8.18 -1.48
N THR A 255 -15.54 8.28 -0.52
CA THR A 255 -16.46 9.43 -0.43
C THR A 255 -15.68 10.72 -0.16
N ARG A 256 -14.69 10.68 0.75
CA ARG A 256 -13.87 11.87 1.06
C ARG A 256 -12.96 12.26 -0.11
N LEU A 257 -12.30 11.29 -0.76
CA LEU A 257 -11.42 11.56 -1.90
C LEU A 257 -12.18 12.03 -3.13
N LEU A 258 -13.35 11.44 -3.42
CA LEU A 258 -14.22 11.90 -4.51
C LEU A 258 -14.77 13.30 -4.23
N THR A 259 -15.15 13.59 -2.98
CA THR A 259 -15.59 14.95 -2.60
C THR A 259 -14.45 15.96 -2.73
N ALA A 260 -13.23 15.60 -2.31
CA ALA A 260 -12.06 16.45 -2.44
C ALA A 260 -11.62 16.65 -3.90
N ALA A 261 -11.66 15.60 -4.72
CA ALA A 261 -11.34 15.66 -6.15
C ALA A 261 -12.40 16.46 -6.94
N ALA A 262 -13.67 16.31 -6.60
CA ALA A 262 -14.75 17.13 -7.16
C ALA A 262 -14.58 18.60 -6.78
N ALA A 263 -14.23 18.89 -5.51
CA ALA A 263 -13.94 20.25 -5.06
C ALA A 263 -12.72 20.85 -5.80
N ALA A 264 -11.63 20.10 -5.94
CA ALA A 264 -10.43 20.54 -6.67
C ALA A 264 -10.72 20.80 -8.17
N SER A 265 -11.52 19.94 -8.81
CA SER A 265 -11.92 20.10 -10.20
C SER A 265 -12.82 21.33 -10.39
N SER A 266 -13.72 21.60 -9.44
CA SER A 266 -14.55 22.81 -9.47
C SER A 266 -13.73 24.09 -9.28
N ALA A 267 -12.72 24.08 -8.42
CA ALA A 267 -11.82 25.21 -8.23
C ALA A 267 -10.98 25.50 -9.49
N ALA A 268 -10.47 24.47 -10.16
CA ALA A 268 -9.72 24.60 -11.41
C ALA A 268 -10.59 25.10 -12.58
N ALA A 269 -11.85 24.66 -12.66
CA ALA A 269 -12.79 25.18 -13.66
C ALA A 269 -13.11 26.67 -13.43
N THR A 270 -13.17 27.10 -12.16
CA THR A 270 -13.44 28.50 -11.80
C THR A 270 -12.25 29.42 -12.12
N SER A 271 -11.01 28.94 -11.92
CA SER A 271 -9.81 29.72 -12.28
C SER A 271 -9.61 29.85 -13.79
N ALA A 272 -10.00 28.84 -14.58
CA ALA A 272 -9.95 28.91 -16.04
C ALA A 272 -10.99 29.87 -16.63
N GLY A 273 -12.18 29.98 -16.01
CA GLY A 273 -13.25 30.88 -16.46
C GLY A 273 -12.97 32.37 -16.24
N ASN A 274 -12.09 32.75 -15.30
CA ASN A 274 -11.74 34.15 -15.02
C ASN A 274 -10.56 34.69 -15.84
N SER A 275 -9.93 33.88 -16.69
CA SER A 275 -8.77 34.30 -17.50
C SER A 275 -9.11 34.88 -18.87
N THR A 276 -10.39 35.11 -19.19
CA THR A 276 -10.81 35.82 -20.41
C THR A 276 -10.99 37.32 -20.17
N ALA A 277 -9.92 38.06 -19.85
CA ALA A 277 -9.93 39.53 -19.95
C ALA A 277 -8.51 40.11 -19.90
N ALA A 278 -7.92 40.34 -21.08
CA ALA A 278 -7.14 41.53 -21.45
C ALA A 278 -6.41 41.24 -22.77
N LEU A 279 -7.08 41.54 -23.89
CA LEU A 279 -6.42 41.70 -25.18
C LEU A 279 -5.45 42.89 -25.08
N PRO A 280 -4.13 42.73 -25.31
CA PRO A 280 -3.22 43.86 -25.36
C PRO A 280 -3.44 44.66 -26.65
N SER A 281 -3.73 45.95 -26.50
CA SER A 281 -3.82 46.91 -27.58
C SER A 281 -2.46 47.07 -28.27
N SER A 282 -2.39 46.77 -29.56
CA SER A 282 -1.24 47.00 -30.42
C SER A 282 -0.99 48.51 -30.65
N SER A 283 0.26 48.94 -30.52
CA SER A 283 0.76 50.21 -31.07
C SER A 283 2.10 50.01 -31.79
N PRO A 284 2.43 50.81 -32.83
CA PRO A 284 3.34 50.38 -33.89
C PRO A 284 4.76 50.96 -33.82
N ALA A 285 5.68 50.20 -34.44
CA ALA A 285 6.88 50.58 -35.20
C ALA A 285 8.02 51.40 -34.57
N ARG A 286 9.24 50.85 -34.67
CA ARG A 286 10.36 51.56 -35.34
C ARG A 286 11.34 50.59 -35.98
N SER A 287 11.75 50.97 -37.18
CA SER A 287 12.56 50.27 -38.18
C SER A 287 13.99 50.79 -38.16
N ASP A 288 14.99 49.96 -38.43
CA ASP A 288 16.27 50.36 -39.04
C ASP A 288 16.96 49.19 -39.79
N THR A 289 16.73 49.19 -41.10
CA THR A 289 17.65 49.11 -42.26
C THR A 289 19.05 48.46 -42.14
N ALA A 290 19.31 47.39 -42.93
CA ALA A 290 20.40 47.29 -43.92
C ALA A 290 20.35 45.98 -44.74
N ALA A 291 20.44 46.09 -46.07
CA ALA A 291 20.59 45.05 -47.10
C ALA A 291 22.00 45.18 -47.76
N PRO A 292 22.41 44.51 -48.89
CA PRO A 292 21.78 43.48 -49.76
C PRO A 292 22.72 42.30 -50.15
N THR A 293 22.30 41.18 -50.79
CA THR A 293 22.17 40.97 -52.26
C THR A 293 21.83 39.47 -52.52
N GLY A 294 20.74 39.15 -53.24
CA GLY A 294 20.74 38.51 -54.59
C GLY A 294 20.41 37.00 -54.53
N GLY A 295 19.57 36.34 -55.34
CA GLY A 295 18.70 36.68 -56.47
C GLY A 295 17.85 35.44 -56.90
N SER A 296 16.80 35.69 -57.69
CA SER A 296 15.98 34.79 -58.56
C SER A 296 15.13 33.67 -57.89
N SER A 297 13.79 33.71 -57.78
CA SER A 297 12.64 33.87 -58.72
C SER A 297 12.19 32.60 -59.47
N THR A 298 11.01 32.04 -59.12
CA THR A 298 9.92 31.67 -60.06
C THR A 298 8.54 31.56 -59.35
N ALA A 299 7.49 32.00 -60.07
CA ALA A 299 6.07 32.31 -59.78
C ALA A 299 5.13 31.09 -59.44
N VAL A 300 4.07 31.15 -58.58
CA VAL A 300 2.65 31.70 -58.65
C VAL A 300 1.72 30.90 -59.61
N PRO A 301 0.39 30.60 -59.37
CA PRO A 301 -0.69 31.37 -58.67
C PRO A 301 -1.54 30.60 -57.62
N THR A 302 -2.16 31.21 -56.60
CA THR A 302 -3.35 32.13 -56.50
C THR A 302 -4.72 31.48 -56.73
N ALA A 303 -5.55 31.45 -55.68
CA ALA A 303 -7.01 31.56 -55.75
C ALA A 303 -7.56 32.19 -54.45
N ALA A 304 -8.56 33.05 -54.57
CA ALA A 304 -9.08 33.97 -53.56
C ALA A 304 -10.62 33.85 -53.42
N VAL A 305 -11.16 34.58 -52.42
CA VAL A 305 -12.57 35.06 -52.23
C VAL A 305 -13.52 34.10 -51.48
N ALA A 306 -13.82 34.28 -50.16
CA ALA A 306 -14.74 35.20 -49.41
C ALA A 306 -16.19 34.67 -49.29
N PRO A 307 -17.12 35.29 -48.52
CA PRO A 307 -17.16 35.73 -47.11
C PRO A 307 -18.27 34.94 -46.32
N THR A 308 -18.61 35.16 -45.04
CA THR A 308 -19.75 36.03 -44.61
C THR A 308 -20.16 35.70 -43.15
N THR A 309 -20.65 36.73 -42.44
CA THR A 309 -21.60 36.79 -41.30
C THR A 309 -21.20 36.48 -39.85
N MET A 310 -21.34 37.54 -39.04
CA MET A 310 -21.59 37.53 -37.61
C MET A 310 -22.90 36.81 -37.25
N SER A 311 -22.89 36.07 -36.14
CA SER A 311 -24.10 35.80 -35.35
C SER A 311 -23.77 35.88 -33.86
N THR A 312 -24.56 36.69 -33.17
CA THR A 312 -24.65 36.84 -31.72
C THR A 312 -25.27 35.62 -31.04
N ALA A 313 -24.94 35.47 -29.76
CA ALA A 313 -25.79 35.02 -28.65
C ALA A 313 -25.46 33.68 -27.96
N ALA A 314 -25.76 33.73 -26.66
CA ALA A 314 -25.92 32.67 -25.68
C ALA A 314 -24.65 32.15 -24.98
N ALA A 315 -24.41 32.72 -23.80
CA ALA A 315 -23.71 32.07 -22.70
C ALA A 315 -24.39 30.73 -22.39
N ASN A 316 -23.86 29.64 -22.94
CA ASN A 316 -24.13 28.30 -22.45
C ASN A 316 -23.27 28.08 -21.21
N ALA A 317 -23.93 27.83 -20.08
CA ALA A 317 -23.31 27.20 -18.93
C ALA A 317 -22.74 25.85 -19.41
N ASN A 318 -21.42 25.81 -19.62
CA ASN A 318 -20.69 24.57 -19.86
C ASN A 318 -20.82 23.70 -18.61
N ALA A 319 -21.88 22.89 -18.57
CA ALA A 319 -21.83 21.62 -17.89
C ALA A 319 -20.63 20.88 -18.50
N SER A 320 -19.56 20.78 -17.72
CA SER A 320 -18.35 20.03 -18.08
C SER A 320 -18.79 18.62 -18.46
N SER A 321 -18.92 18.37 -19.76
CA SER A 321 -19.02 17.05 -20.33
C SER A 321 -17.68 16.38 -20.06
N ALA A 322 -17.54 15.78 -18.88
CA ALA A 322 -16.49 14.81 -18.64
C ALA A 322 -16.65 13.77 -19.74
N VAL A 323 -15.77 13.83 -20.75
CA VAL A 323 -15.76 12.90 -21.88
C VAL A 323 -15.74 11.50 -21.27
N PRO A 324 -16.77 10.67 -21.50
CA PRO A 324 -16.76 9.29 -21.03
C PRO A 324 -15.51 8.61 -21.58
N GLY A 325 -14.55 8.32 -20.71
CA GLY A 325 -13.26 7.73 -21.09
C GLY A 325 -12.04 8.63 -20.95
N ALA A 326 -12.16 9.87 -20.45
CA ALA A 326 -10.98 10.64 -20.06
C ALA A 326 -10.23 9.94 -18.91
N ARG A 327 -9.08 9.33 -19.23
CA ARG A 327 -8.18 8.69 -18.27
C ARG A 327 -7.76 9.70 -17.21
N LEU A 328 -7.81 9.28 -15.94
CA LEU A 328 -7.31 10.12 -14.86
C LEU A 328 -5.78 10.14 -14.91
N PRO A 329 -5.13 11.30 -14.65
CA PRO A 329 -3.68 11.46 -14.83
C PRO A 329 -2.83 10.55 -13.93
N TRP A 330 -3.44 9.95 -12.91
CA TRP A 330 -2.81 9.04 -11.97
C TRP A 330 -3.00 7.56 -12.30
N GLN A 331 -3.83 7.21 -13.28
CA GLN A 331 -3.98 5.83 -13.76
C GLN A 331 -2.85 5.52 -14.72
N LEU A 332 -2.43 4.26 -14.82
CA LEU A 332 -1.49 3.82 -15.86
C LEU A 332 -2.11 3.90 -17.26
N SER A 333 -1.28 4.05 -18.30
CA SER A 333 -1.75 3.93 -19.69
C SER A 333 -2.28 2.51 -19.93
N PRO A 334 -3.25 2.31 -20.86
CA PRO A 334 -3.81 0.98 -21.13
C PRO A 334 -2.74 -0.10 -21.36
N ASP A 335 -1.70 0.20 -22.15
CA ASP A 335 -0.62 -0.74 -22.45
C ASP A 335 0.19 -1.10 -21.21
N ARG A 336 0.59 -0.10 -20.40
CA ARG A 336 1.35 -0.31 -19.16
C ARG A 336 0.52 -1.03 -18.11
N ARG A 337 -0.78 -0.71 -18.03
CA ARG A 337 -1.76 -1.37 -17.17
C ARG A 337 -1.88 -2.85 -17.54
N SER A 338 -2.05 -3.16 -18.82
CA SER A 338 -2.12 -4.53 -19.33
C SER A 338 -0.82 -5.31 -19.03
N TYR A 339 0.33 -4.69 -19.25
CA TYR A 339 1.62 -5.31 -18.94
C TYR A 339 1.77 -5.60 -17.45
N LEU A 340 1.47 -4.60 -16.60
CA LEU A 340 1.59 -4.74 -15.15
C LEU A 340 0.60 -5.79 -14.61
N THR A 341 -0.61 -5.86 -15.15
CA THR A 341 -1.58 -6.93 -14.83
C THR A 341 -1.00 -8.30 -15.16
N LYS A 342 -0.36 -8.47 -16.33
CA LYS A 342 0.29 -9.74 -16.66
C LYS A 342 1.39 -10.10 -15.66
N LEU A 343 2.26 -9.14 -15.33
CA LEU A 343 3.32 -9.33 -14.34
C LEU A 343 2.75 -9.70 -12.96
N TYR A 344 1.67 -9.04 -12.52
CA TYR A 344 1.02 -9.37 -11.26
C TYR A 344 0.29 -10.70 -11.28
N ASN A 345 -0.30 -11.11 -12.39
CA ASN A 345 -0.86 -12.46 -12.49
C ASN A 345 0.23 -13.50 -12.22
N GLU A 346 1.36 -13.37 -12.90
CA GLU A 346 2.49 -14.31 -12.84
C GLU A 346 3.19 -14.37 -11.46
N HIS A 347 3.36 -13.22 -10.80
CA HIS A 347 4.12 -13.14 -9.54
C HIS A 347 3.26 -12.98 -8.27
N VAL A 348 2.00 -12.58 -8.43
CA VAL A 348 1.06 -12.32 -7.31
C VAL A 348 -0.04 -13.36 -7.33
N LEU A 349 -0.92 -13.31 -8.32
CA LEU A 349 -2.18 -14.04 -8.26
C LEU A 349 -1.95 -15.55 -8.39
N ASP A 350 -1.00 -15.94 -9.24
CA ASP A 350 -0.53 -17.31 -9.36
C ASP A 350 0.11 -17.73 -8.03
N GLY A 351 -0.61 -18.57 -7.27
CA GLY A 351 -0.18 -19.10 -5.99
C GLY A 351 -0.54 -18.27 -4.76
N LEU A 352 -1.07 -17.04 -4.89
CA LEU A 352 -1.57 -16.28 -3.72
C LEU A 352 -2.77 -17.00 -3.09
N GLN A 353 -3.72 -17.51 -3.87
CA GLN A 353 -4.85 -18.26 -3.32
C GLN A 353 -4.35 -19.48 -2.52
N GLN A 354 -3.40 -20.24 -3.09
CA GLN A 354 -2.80 -21.39 -2.41
C GLN A 354 -2.11 -20.96 -1.10
N MET A 355 -1.35 -19.87 -1.11
CA MET A 355 -0.72 -19.30 0.09
C MET A 355 -1.75 -18.96 1.17
N LEU A 356 -2.86 -18.32 0.80
CA LEU A 356 -3.94 -17.95 1.72
C LEU A 356 -4.66 -19.19 2.26
N ASP A 357 -4.91 -20.20 1.42
CA ASP A 357 -5.54 -21.45 1.83
C ASP A 357 -4.65 -22.24 2.79
N ASP A 358 -3.34 -22.28 2.53
CA ASP A 358 -2.38 -22.91 3.44
C ASP A 358 -2.30 -22.16 4.77
N MET A 359 -2.23 -20.82 4.75
CA MET A 359 -2.29 -20.01 5.96
C MET A 359 -3.58 -20.27 6.76
N ARG A 360 -4.73 -20.42 6.08
CA ARG A 360 -6.00 -20.77 6.73
C ARG A 360 -5.92 -22.14 7.42
N LYS A 361 -5.36 -23.16 6.74
CA LYS A 361 -5.13 -24.50 7.33
C LYS A 361 -4.20 -24.46 8.54
N GLU A 362 -3.23 -23.54 8.53
CA GLU A 362 -2.31 -23.31 9.65
C GLU A 362 -2.92 -22.47 10.79
N GLY A 363 -4.18 -22.01 10.66
CA GLY A 363 -4.92 -21.29 11.69
C GLY A 363 -4.90 -19.76 11.55
N ALA A 364 -4.56 -19.23 10.38
CA ALA A 364 -4.76 -17.82 10.08
C ALA A 364 -6.24 -17.49 9.85
N TRP A 365 -6.62 -16.26 10.17
CA TRP A 365 -7.91 -15.71 9.79
C TRP A 365 -7.78 -15.09 8.40
N VAL A 366 -8.49 -15.62 7.41
CA VAL A 366 -8.46 -15.09 6.04
C VAL A 366 -9.87 -14.63 5.67
N LEU A 367 -10.06 -13.33 5.51
CA LEU A 367 -11.36 -12.70 5.30
C LEU A 367 -11.47 -12.09 3.90
N GLY A 368 -12.57 -12.37 3.21
CA GLY A 368 -12.87 -11.78 1.89
C GLY A 368 -12.15 -12.44 0.71
N PHE A 369 -11.51 -13.59 0.92
CA PHE A 369 -10.86 -14.41 -0.10
C PHE A 369 -11.55 -15.79 -0.21
N ASP A 370 -12.88 -15.78 -0.28
CA ASP A 370 -13.69 -16.99 -0.46
C ASP A 370 -13.66 -17.51 -1.91
N GLN A 371 -13.21 -16.65 -2.83
CA GLN A 371 -12.97 -16.95 -4.24
C GLN A 371 -11.56 -16.49 -4.60
N ALA A 372 -11.11 -16.86 -5.81
CA ALA A 372 -9.83 -16.42 -6.35
C ALA A 372 -9.63 -14.90 -6.14
N PRO A 373 -8.42 -14.47 -5.72
CA PRO A 373 -8.19 -13.11 -5.26
C PRO A 373 -8.38 -12.14 -6.40
N TRP A 374 -9.46 -11.36 -6.30
CA TRP A 374 -9.95 -10.36 -7.25
C TRP A 374 -10.27 -10.94 -8.64
N PRO A 375 -11.52 -10.82 -9.13
CA PRO A 375 -11.84 -11.30 -10.46
C PRO A 375 -10.96 -10.57 -11.48
N GLN A 376 -10.27 -11.34 -12.32
CA GLN A 376 -9.54 -10.77 -13.45
C GLN A 376 -10.57 -10.03 -14.31
N ARG A 377 -10.58 -8.70 -14.22
CA ARG A 377 -11.37 -7.88 -15.14
C ARG A 377 -10.77 -8.18 -16.50
N ARG A 378 -11.51 -8.91 -17.34
CA ARG A 378 -11.16 -9.05 -18.75
C ARG A 378 -11.04 -7.61 -19.28
N LEU A 379 -9.81 -7.22 -19.61
CA LEU A 379 -9.49 -5.91 -20.16
C LEU A 379 -10.13 -5.76 -21.54
#